data_AF-A0A5R9LN24-F1
#
_entry.id   AF-A0A5R9LN24-F1
#
_cell.length_a   1.000
_cell.length_b   1.000
_cell.length_c   1.000
_cell.angle_alpha   90.00
_cell.angle_beta   90.00
_cell.angle_gamma   90.00
#
_symmetry.space_group_name_H-M   'P 1'
#
loop_
_entity.id
_entity.type
_entity.pdbx_description
1 polymer ?
#
loop_
_entity_poly.entity_id
_entity_poly.type
_entity_poly.pdbx_seq_one_letter_code
_entity_poly.pdbx_strand_id
1 'polypeptide(L)'
;MGVMDLLKQFLVSTLIAGTLWAAVTALLHLMSWGSVRVIRLVHRMRHEIGRMPQGSVFHCRDGRVHVTVYNAATDQEVSLPIARFGRPSLLVWQRGSGISRAAFRRRTTAELSLRSAVLLLVSVPVVAVCAWLALTESWLWVYVLLSLVAHQIAVARTGQVIYLKYFALSAVTGYLFLHRARLWHPSPTAAASMLFAYVILSFGFLAVFVDDERAGV
;
A
#
# COMPACT_ATOMS: atom_id res chain seq x y z
N MET A 1 -41.51 -19.52 -1.49
CA MET A 1 -40.09 -19.66 -1.13
C MET A 1 -40.03 -20.12 0.31
N GLY A 2 -39.46 -21.31 0.58
CA GLY A 2 -39.53 -21.91 1.91
C GLY A 2 -38.57 -21.24 2.90
N VAL A 3 -38.87 -21.34 4.21
CA VAL A 3 -37.98 -20.85 5.29
C VAL A 3 -36.57 -21.44 5.17
N MET A 4 -36.48 -22.70 4.76
CA MET A 4 -35.20 -23.40 4.53
C MET A 4 -34.37 -22.78 3.38
N ASP A 5 -35.03 -22.31 2.32
CA ASP A 5 -34.35 -21.68 1.17
C ASP A 5 -33.80 -20.31 1.55
N LEU A 6 -34.55 -19.55 2.35
CA LEU A 6 -34.10 -18.28 2.92
C LEU A 6 -32.87 -18.46 3.81
N LEU A 7 -32.87 -19.50 4.66
CA LEU A 7 -31.77 -19.77 5.59
C LEU A 7 -30.50 -20.20 4.84
N LYS A 8 -30.63 -21.01 3.79
CA LYS A 8 -29.52 -21.37 2.89
C LYS A 8 -28.96 -20.15 2.17
N GLN A 9 -29.80 -19.30 1.60
CA GLN A 9 -29.35 -18.07 0.93
C GLN A 9 -28.63 -17.14 1.90
N PHE A 10 -29.16 -16.96 3.11
CA PHE A 10 -28.54 -16.14 4.13
C PHE A 10 -27.15 -16.66 4.54
N LEU A 11 -27.02 -17.98 4.77
CA LEU A 11 -25.74 -18.61 5.08
C LEU A 11 -24.73 -18.46 3.95
N VAL A 12 -25.13 -18.72 2.71
CA VAL A 12 -24.27 -18.59 1.53
C VAL A 12 -23.82 -17.14 1.34
N SER A 13 -24.74 -16.18 1.42
CA SER A 13 -24.40 -14.76 1.31
C SER A 13 -23.48 -14.29 2.43
N THR A 14 -23.70 -14.75 3.66
CA THR A 14 -22.84 -14.40 4.81
C THR A 14 -21.45 -14.99 4.66
N LEU A 15 -21.34 -16.24 4.19
CA LEU A 15 -20.06 -16.91 3.94
C LEU A 15 -19.27 -16.20 2.83
N ILE A 16 -19.93 -15.85 1.72
CA ILE A 16 -19.33 -15.11 0.60
C ILE A 16 -18.88 -13.72 1.06
N ALA A 17 -19.72 -12.99 1.79
CA ALA A 17 -19.38 -11.67 2.29
C ALA A 17 -18.21 -11.72 3.29
N GLY A 18 -18.22 -12.69 4.21
CA GLY A 18 -17.15 -12.88 5.19
C GLY A 18 -15.82 -13.25 4.55
N THR A 19 -15.84 -14.17 3.58
CA THR A 19 -14.63 -14.56 2.83
C THR A 19 -14.10 -13.40 1.98
N LEU A 20 -14.96 -12.66 1.28
CA LEU A 20 -14.57 -11.48 0.51
C LEU A 20 -13.98 -10.40 1.42
N TRP A 21 -14.60 -10.14 2.58
CA TRP A 21 -14.07 -9.19 3.56
C TRP A 21 -12.69 -9.59 4.08
N ALA A 22 -12.51 -10.88 4.43
CA ALA A 22 -11.22 -11.40 4.88
C ALA A 22 -10.16 -11.29 3.77
N ALA A 23 -10.51 -11.65 2.53
CA ALA A 23 -9.63 -11.55 1.37
C ALA A 23 -9.22 -10.10 1.09
N VAL A 24 -10.16 -9.16 1.08
CA VAL A 24 -9.88 -7.72 0.91
C VAL A 24 -9.01 -7.21 2.04
N THR A 25 -9.30 -7.59 3.29
CA THR A 25 -8.49 -7.15 4.45
C THR A 25 -7.06 -7.69 4.37
N ALA A 26 -6.89 -8.96 4.00
CA ALA A 26 -5.57 -9.56 3.78
C ALA A 26 -4.82 -8.87 2.64
N LEU A 27 -5.50 -8.58 1.53
CA LEU A 27 -4.93 -7.85 0.39
C LEU A 27 -4.46 -6.45 0.79
N LEU A 28 -5.29 -5.70 1.53
CA LEU A 28 -4.93 -4.38 2.05
C LEU A 28 -3.74 -4.46 3.02
N HIS A 29 -3.69 -5.50 3.84
CA HIS A 29 -2.56 -5.74 4.74
C HIS A 29 -1.27 -6.03 3.95
N LEU A 30 -1.31 -6.88 2.94
CA LEU A 30 -0.20 -7.15 2.02
C LEU A 30 0.25 -5.88 1.27
N MET A 31 -0.69 -5.09 0.76
CA MET A 31 -0.38 -3.81 0.11
C MET A 31 0.30 -2.83 1.07
N SER A 32 -0.08 -2.83 2.36
CA SER A 32 0.56 -1.97 3.36
C SER A 32 2.04 -2.32 3.57
N TRP A 33 2.41 -3.61 3.44
CA TRP A 33 3.82 -4.05 3.50
C TRP A 33 4.62 -3.61 2.29
N GLY A 34 4.03 -3.69 1.09
CA GLY A 34 4.59 -3.24 -0.19
C GLY A 34 4.58 -1.71 -0.40
N SER A 35 4.37 -0.91 0.66
CA SER A 35 4.25 0.54 0.56
C SER A 35 5.42 1.19 -0.18
N VAL A 36 5.12 1.93 -1.25
CA VAL A 36 6.08 2.68 -2.07
C VAL A 36 6.89 3.68 -1.24
N ARG A 37 6.31 4.22 -0.15
CA ARG A 37 7.03 5.12 0.77
C ARG A 37 8.17 4.38 1.48
N VAL A 38 7.91 3.18 1.97
CA VAL A 38 8.94 2.40 2.66
C VAL A 38 9.98 1.88 1.68
N ILE A 39 9.56 1.45 0.49
CA ILE A 39 10.48 1.07 -0.60
C ILE A 39 11.42 2.24 -0.93
N ARG A 40 10.90 3.46 -1.10
CA ARG A 40 11.72 4.66 -1.33
C ARG A 40 12.65 4.99 -0.17
N LEU A 41 12.17 4.87 1.07
CA LEU A 41 12.99 5.07 2.27
C LEU A 41 14.16 4.07 2.31
N VAL A 42 13.87 2.78 2.14
CA VAL A 42 14.88 1.70 2.13
C VAL A 42 15.86 1.88 0.95
N HIS A 43 15.37 2.31 -0.21
CA HIS A 43 16.22 2.62 -1.36
C HIS A 43 17.16 3.80 -1.09
N ARG A 44 16.66 4.91 -0.52
CA ARG A 44 17.50 6.04 -0.10
C ARG A 44 18.54 5.60 0.93
N MET A 45 18.13 4.83 1.93
CA MET A 45 19.06 4.28 2.93
C MET A 45 20.14 3.42 2.29
N ARG A 46 19.80 2.54 1.34
CA ARG A 46 20.79 1.74 0.60
C ARG A 46 21.84 2.60 -0.07
N HIS A 47 21.43 3.73 -0.65
CA HIS A 47 22.33 4.70 -1.28
C HIS A 47 23.24 5.39 -0.26
N GLU A 48 22.67 5.90 0.83
CA GLU A 48 23.42 6.60 1.88
C GLU A 48 24.42 5.67 2.62
N ILE A 49 24.04 4.41 2.88
CA ILE A 49 24.95 3.39 3.46
C ILE A 49 26.18 3.18 2.58
N GLY A 50 26.03 3.30 1.26
CA GLY A 50 27.15 3.17 0.31
C GLY A 50 28.21 4.26 0.48
N ARG A 51 27.81 5.44 0.97
CA ARG A 51 28.68 6.60 1.21
C ARG A 51 29.30 6.62 2.61
N MET A 52 28.87 5.75 3.51
CA MET A 52 29.36 5.75 4.89
C MET A 52 30.82 5.26 5.00
N PRO A 53 31.61 5.82 5.94
CA PRO A 53 33.00 5.44 6.15
C PRO A 53 33.20 3.94 6.40
N GLN A 54 34.38 3.43 6.03
CA GLN A 54 34.78 2.08 6.41
C GLN A 54 34.96 2.03 7.93
N GLY A 55 34.42 1.00 8.60
CA GLY A 55 34.40 0.90 10.07
C GLY A 55 33.05 1.26 10.71
N SER A 56 32.07 1.75 9.96
CA SER A 56 30.72 2.03 10.48
C SER A 56 30.04 0.76 11.03
N VAL A 57 29.52 0.83 12.24
CA VAL A 57 28.78 -0.25 12.91
C VAL A 57 27.32 0.14 13.07
N PHE A 58 26.40 -0.78 12.77
CA PHE A 58 24.96 -0.52 12.84
C PHE A 58 24.35 -1.26 14.02
N HIS A 59 23.53 -0.56 14.79
CA HIS A 59 22.81 -1.11 15.94
C HIS A 59 21.30 -0.95 15.77
N CYS A 60 20.53 -1.92 16.25
CA CYS A 60 19.07 -1.86 16.28
C CYS A 60 18.56 -1.97 17.72
N ARG A 61 17.80 -0.97 18.17
CA ARG A 61 17.14 -0.96 19.48
C ARG A 61 15.68 -0.54 19.30
N ASP A 62 14.75 -1.43 19.64
CA ASP A 62 13.29 -1.19 19.58
C ASP A 62 12.80 -0.72 18.20
N GLY A 63 13.39 -1.29 17.15
CA GLY A 63 13.12 -0.93 15.76
C GLY A 63 13.74 0.38 15.29
N ARG A 64 14.51 1.08 16.14
CA ARG A 64 15.34 2.22 15.75
C ARG A 64 16.72 1.73 15.35
N VAL A 65 17.12 2.07 14.13
CA VAL A 65 18.44 1.78 13.60
C VAL A 65 19.34 2.98 13.82
N HIS A 66 20.47 2.75 14.49
CA HIS A 66 21.53 3.72 14.75
C HIS A 66 22.80 3.28 14.01
N VAL A 67 23.60 4.25 13.57
CA VAL A 67 24.95 4.01 13.06
C VAL A 67 25.95 4.67 14.00
N THR A 68 26.97 3.90 14.37
CA THR A 68 28.14 4.40 15.10
C THR A 68 29.26 4.57 14.09
N VAL A 69 29.79 5.78 14.03
CA VAL A 69 30.90 6.17 13.15
C VAL A 69 31.96 6.89 13.96
N TYR A 70 33.22 6.62 13.67
CA TYR A 70 34.35 7.34 14.26
C TYR A 70 34.46 8.73 13.63
N ASN A 71 34.48 9.77 14.46
CA ASN A 71 34.70 11.15 14.04
C ASN A 71 36.16 11.55 14.30
N ALA A 72 36.94 11.68 13.23
CA ALA A 72 38.35 12.06 13.31
C ALA A 72 38.57 13.50 13.83
N ALA A 73 37.57 14.39 13.71
CA ALA A 73 37.71 15.76 14.18
C ALA A 73 37.58 15.89 15.71
N THR A 74 36.83 14.98 16.35
CA THR A 74 36.58 15.00 17.80
C THR A 74 37.20 13.81 18.52
N ASP A 75 37.90 12.93 17.79
CA ASP A 75 38.47 11.67 18.27
C ASP A 75 37.48 10.81 19.08
N GLN A 76 36.21 10.79 18.65
CA GLN A 76 35.12 10.15 19.37
C GLN A 76 34.21 9.35 18.45
N GLU A 77 33.66 8.26 18.97
CA GLU A 77 32.59 7.51 18.31
C GLU A 77 31.25 8.24 18.47
N VAL A 78 30.64 8.59 17.35
CA VAL A 78 29.34 9.29 17.34
C VAL A 78 28.26 8.33 16.86
N SER A 79 27.18 8.23 17.65
CA SER A 79 26.01 7.43 17.32
C SER A 79 24.90 8.31 16.73
N LEU A 80 24.57 8.09 15.45
CA LEU A 80 23.56 8.84 14.72
C LEU A 80 22.31 7.97 14.47
N PRO A 81 21.09 8.46 14.74
CA PRO A 81 19.87 7.75 14.37
C PRO A 81 19.66 7.81 12.86
N ILE A 82 19.36 6.66 12.24
CA ILE A 82 19.08 6.59 10.79
C ILE A 82 17.57 6.61 10.53
N ALA A 83 16.87 5.62 11.06
CA ALA A 83 15.45 5.43 10.79
C ALA A 83 14.79 4.54 11.84
N ARG A 84 13.46 4.63 11.94
CA ARG A 84 12.64 3.73 12.73
C ARG A 84 11.79 2.85 11.82
N PHE A 85 11.86 1.55 12.03
CA PHE A 85 11.06 0.57 11.31
C PHE A 85 10.06 -0.10 12.26
N GLY A 86 8.82 -0.23 11.80
CA GLY A 86 7.81 -1.06 12.46
C GLY A 86 8.09 -2.54 12.22
N ARG A 87 7.63 -3.40 13.13
CA ARG A 87 7.58 -4.84 12.86
C ARG A 87 6.38 -5.15 11.95
N PRO A 88 6.52 -6.09 11.02
CA PRO A 88 7.74 -6.85 10.69
C PRO A 88 8.61 -6.14 9.62
N SER A 89 9.93 -6.21 9.79
CA SER A 89 10.93 -5.73 8.82
C SER A 89 12.24 -6.48 9.05
N LEU A 90 12.95 -6.86 7.98
CA LEU A 90 14.27 -7.49 8.04
C LEU A 90 15.35 -6.54 8.58
N LEU A 91 15.03 -5.24 8.66
CA LEU A 91 15.87 -4.21 9.27
C LEU A 91 15.71 -4.14 10.79
N VAL A 92 14.81 -4.92 11.38
CA VAL A 92 14.65 -5.03 12.83
C VAL A 92 15.25 -6.36 13.30
N TRP A 93 16.32 -6.31 14.08
CA TRP A 93 16.93 -7.50 14.70
C TRP A 93 17.03 -7.37 16.21
N GLN A 94 17.20 -8.50 16.89
CA GLN A 94 17.31 -8.54 18.35
C GLN A 94 18.57 -7.82 18.85
N ARG A 95 18.45 -7.23 20.04
CA ARG A 95 19.44 -6.38 20.71
C ARG A 95 20.73 -7.16 21.01
N GLY A 96 21.87 -6.50 20.84
CA GLY A 96 23.15 -6.90 21.44
C GLY A 96 24.35 -6.85 20.51
N SER A 97 24.18 -7.16 19.22
CA SER A 97 25.28 -7.17 18.26
C SER A 97 25.18 -6.01 17.26
N GLY A 98 26.25 -5.21 17.23
CA GLY A 98 26.51 -4.33 16.11
C GLY A 98 26.79 -5.17 14.87
N ILE A 99 26.20 -4.78 13.73
CA ILE A 99 26.45 -5.44 12.46
C ILE A 99 27.32 -4.55 11.58
N SER A 100 28.16 -5.19 10.77
CA SER A 100 29.01 -4.48 9.82
C SER A 100 28.20 -3.82 8.71
N ARG A 101 28.78 -2.79 8.08
CA ARG A 101 28.24 -2.14 6.87
C ARG A 101 27.83 -3.13 5.78
N ALA A 102 28.63 -4.17 5.55
CA ALA A 102 28.35 -5.17 4.53
C ALA A 102 27.10 -6.02 4.88
N ALA A 103 26.97 -6.45 6.14
CA ALA A 103 25.82 -7.20 6.61
C ALA A 103 24.54 -6.34 6.57
N PHE A 104 24.61 -5.08 6.99
CA PHE A 104 23.48 -4.16 6.94
C PHE A 104 23.04 -3.85 5.49
N ARG A 105 23.98 -3.68 4.56
CA ARG A 105 23.70 -3.52 3.13
C ARG A 105 22.99 -4.74 2.52
N ARG A 106 23.38 -5.96 2.92
CA ARG A 106 22.70 -7.19 2.48
C ARG A 106 21.26 -7.24 2.99
N ARG A 107 21.02 -6.93 4.26
CA ARG A 107 19.66 -6.87 4.84
C ARG A 107 18.80 -5.79 4.18
N THR A 108 19.37 -4.62 3.90
CA THR A 108 18.68 -3.53 3.20
C THR A 108 18.28 -3.93 1.78
N THR A 109 19.17 -4.63 1.07
CA THR A 109 18.85 -5.18 -0.25
C THR A 109 17.75 -6.25 -0.17
N ALA A 110 17.83 -7.15 0.82
CA ALA A 110 16.81 -8.18 1.03
C ALA A 110 15.43 -7.58 1.37
N GLU A 111 15.38 -6.58 2.25
CA GLU A 111 14.15 -5.85 2.60
C GLU A 111 13.55 -5.16 1.37
N LEU A 112 14.39 -4.52 0.56
CA LEU A 112 13.96 -3.86 -0.68
C LEU A 112 13.36 -4.88 -1.65
N SER A 113 14.06 -6.01 -1.88
CA SER A 113 13.58 -7.07 -2.76
C SER A 113 12.28 -7.68 -2.25
N LEU A 114 12.16 -7.95 -0.95
CA LEU A 114 10.94 -8.49 -0.33
C LEU A 114 9.76 -7.54 -0.53
N ARG A 115 9.92 -6.25 -0.20
CA ARG A 115 8.82 -5.27 -0.32
C ARG A 115 8.42 -5.04 -1.78
N SER A 116 9.38 -4.97 -2.69
CA SER A 116 9.11 -4.88 -4.12
C SER A 116 8.42 -6.14 -4.66
N ALA A 117 8.84 -7.32 -4.22
CA ALA A 117 8.21 -8.58 -4.60
C ALA A 117 6.76 -8.65 -4.12
N VAL A 118 6.48 -8.26 -2.88
CA VAL A 118 5.10 -8.18 -2.35
C VAL A 118 4.25 -7.19 -3.16
N LEU A 119 4.79 -6.01 -3.47
CA LEU A 119 4.09 -5.02 -4.29
C LEU A 119 3.72 -5.57 -5.68
N LEU A 120 4.66 -6.25 -6.34
CA LEU A 120 4.44 -6.85 -7.66
C LEU A 120 3.48 -8.04 -7.59
N LEU A 121 3.65 -8.92 -6.60
CA LEU A 121 2.81 -10.10 -6.38
C LEU A 121 1.34 -9.73 -6.18
N VAL A 122 1.07 -8.56 -5.60
CA VAL A 122 -0.30 -8.08 -5.42
C VAL A 122 -0.77 -7.28 -6.63
N SER A 123 0.02 -6.33 -7.11
CA SER A 123 -0.43 -5.37 -8.12
C SER A 123 -0.57 -6.01 -9.50
N VAL A 124 0.35 -6.89 -9.89
CA VAL A 124 0.36 -7.50 -11.23
C VAL A 124 -0.86 -8.39 -11.45
N PRO A 125 -1.22 -9.34 -10.55
CA PRO A 125 -2.41 -10.15 -10.74
C PRO A 125 -3.70 -9.34 -10.74
N VAL A 126 -3.82 -8.32 -9.87
CA VAL A 126 -5.01 -7.46 -9.83
C VAL A 126 -5.19 -6.71 -11.15
N VAL A 127 -4.12 -6.14 -11.69
CA VAL A 127 -4.15 -5.46 -12.99
C VAL A 127 -4.43 -6.45 -14.13
N ALA A 128 -3.80 -7.62 -14.12
CA ALA A 128 -4.01 -8.65 -15.13
C ALA A 128 -5.47 -9.17 -15.15
N VAL A 129 -6.05 -9.42 -13.97
CA VAL A 129 -7.45 -9.84 -13.84
C VAL A 129 -8.39 -8.73 -14.32
N CYS A 130 -8.15 -7.47 -13.96
CA CYS A 130 -8.98 -6.36 -14.45
C CYS A 130 -8.87 -6.20 -15.98
N ALA A 131 -7.69 -6.36 -16.54
CA ALA A 131 -7.48 -6.31 -17.99
C ALA A 131 -8.17 -7.48 -18.69
N TRP A 132 -8.06 -8.69 -18.15
CA TRP A 132 -8.77 -9.88 -18.66
C TRP A 132 -10.28 -9.65 -18.65
N LEU A 133 -10.85 -9.22 -17.52
CA LEU A 133 -12.29 -8.95 -17.39
C LEU A 133 -12.76 -7.81 -18.31
N ALA A 134 -11.91 -6.82 -18.59
CA ALA A 134 -12.21 -5.78 -19.57
C ALA A 134 -12.33 -6.33 -21.00
N LEU A 135 -11.54 -7.35 -21.34
CA LEU A 135 -11.54 -7.97 -22.66
C LEU A 135 -12.64 -9.02 -22.81
N THR A 136 -12.96 -9.77 -21.75
CA THR A 136 -13.86 -10.93 -21.84
C THR A 136 -15.29 -10.66 -21.38
N GLU A 137 -15.51 -9.77 -20.42
CA GLU A 137 -16.82 -9.61 -19.77
C GLU A 137 -17.47 -8.26 -20.08
N SER A 138 -16.77 -7.15 -19.79
CA SER A 138 -17.38 -5.82 -19.91
C SER A 138 -16.35 -4.70 -19.99
N TRP A 139 -16.57 -3.75 -20.91
CA TRP A 139 -15.76 -2.54 -21.01
C TRP A 139 -15.75 -1.68 -19.73
N LEU A 140 -16.70 -1.89 -18.82
CA LEU A 140 -16.73 -1.19 -17.52
C LEU A 140 -15.48 -1.45 -16.67
N TRP A 141 -14.83 -2.60 -16.84
CA TRP A 141 -13.59 -2.93 -16.15
C TRP A 141 -12.41 -2.03 -16.57
N VAL A 142 -12.50 -1.37 -17.73
CA VAL A 142 -11.52 -0.35 -18.14
C VAL A 142 -11.49 0.81 -17.13
N TYR A 143 -12.64 1.23 -16.59
CA TYR A 143 -12.69 2.27 -15.55
C TYR A 143 -11.99 1.82 -14.26
N VAL A 144 -12.15 0.55 -13.88
CA VAL A 144 -11.47 -0.03 -12.71
C VAL A 144 -9.96 -0.07 -12.95
N LEU A 145 -9.52 -0.51 -14.12
CA LEU A 145 -8.11 -0.53 -14.51
C LEU A 145 -7.50 0.87 -14.46
N LEU A 146 -8.14 1.86 -15.07
CA LEU A 146 -7.68 3.25 -15.05
C LEU A 146 -7.64 3.82 -13.62
N SER A 147 -8.63 3.48 -12.79
CA SER A 147 -8.65 3.89 -11.37
C SER A 147 -7.48 3.27 -10.59
N LEU A 148 -7.15 2.01 -10.85
CA LEU A 148 -5.99 1.34 -10.24
C LEU A 148 -4.69 2.02 -10.65
N VAL A 149 -4.51 2.35 -11.93
CA VAL A 149 -3.32 3.07 -12.40
C VAL A 149 -3.22 4.45 -11.74
N ALA A 150 -4.32 5.22 -11.73
CA ALA A 150 -4.35 6.53 -11.10
C ALA A 150 -4.07 6.45 -9.59
N HIS A 151 -4.60 5.44 -8.90
CA HIS A 151 -4.29 5.17 -7.50
C HIS A 151 -2.80 4.91 -7.29
N GLN A 152 -2.18 4.05 -8.12
CA GLN A 152 -0.75 3.76 -8.01
C GLN A 152 0.10 5.02 -8.27
N ILE A 153 -0.27 5.86 -9.23
CA ILE A 153 0.39 7.15 -9.49
C ILE A 153 0.26 8.07 -8.28
N ALA A 154 -0.94 8.19 -7.71
CA ALA A 154 -1.20 9.03 -6.55
C ALA A 154 -0.41 8.55 -5.31
N VAL A 155 -0.36 7.23 -5.06
CA VAL A 155 0.46 6.63 -4.00
C VAL A 155 1.95 6.84 -4.26
N ALA A 156 2.40 6.75 -5.51
CA ALA A 156 3.79 7.03 -5.88
C ALA A 156 4.16 8.50 -5.67
N ARG A 157 3.26 9.46 -5.91
CA ARG A 157 3.50 10.88 -5.63
C ARG A 157 3.46 11.17 -4.13
N THR A 158 2.30 10.93 -3.51
CA THR A 158 2.02 11.29 -2.10
C THR A 158 2.78 10.42 -1.10
N GLY A 159 3.15 9.19 -1.45
CA GLY A 159 3.71 8.23 -0.50
C GLY A 159 2.73 7.81 0.60
N GLN A 160 1.44 8.09 0.43
CA GLN A 160 0.39 7.66 1.35
C GLN A 160 -0.51 6.65 0.64
N VAL A 161 -0.96 5.63 1.36
CA VAL A 161 -1.98 4.72 0.83
C VAL A 161 -3.32 5.40 0.99
N ILE A 162 -3.93 5.79 -0.13
CA ILE A 162 -5.23 6.46 -0.15
C ILE A 162 -6.32 5.38 -0.07
N TYR A 163 -7.11 5.40 1.00
CA TYR A 163 -8.23 4.49 1.20
C TYR A 163 -9.56 5.21 0.92
N LEU A 164 -10.18 4.96 -0.24
CA LEU A 164 -11.55 5.40 -0.54
C LEU A 164 -12.61 4.47 0.08
N LYS A 165 -12.39 4.03 1.33
CA LYS A 165 -13.13 2.91 1.93
C LYS A 165 -14.60 3.23 2.21
N TYR A 166 -14.90 4.44 2.70
CA TYR A 166 -16.25 4.81 3.11
C TYR A 166 -17.14 5.16 1.91
N PHE A 167 -16.66 5.97 0.98
CA PHE A 167 -17.48 6.40 -0.15
C PHE A 167 -17.76 5.28 -1.16
N ALA A 168 -16.77 4.43 -1.46
CA ALA A 168 -16.97 3.30 -2.37
C ALA A 168 -18.00 2.32 -1.81
N LEU A 169 -17.95 2.05 -0.49
CA LEU A 169 -18.96 1.25 0.18
C LEU A 169 -20.33 1.93 0.14
N SER A 170 -20.45 3.22 0.47
CA SER A 170 -21.74 3.92 0.46
C SER A 170 -22.31 4.14 -0.95
N ALA A 171 -21.48 4.32 -1.98
CA ALA A 171 -21.92 4.47 -3.36
C ALA A 171 -22.43 3.13 -3.94
N VAL A 172 -21.70 2.03 -3.69
CA VAL A 172 -22.14 0.68 -4.08
C VAL A 172 -23.39 0.29 -3.30
N THR A 173 -23.43 0.55 -1.99
CA THR A 173 -24.60 0.27 -1.15
C THR A 173 -25.79 1.12 -1.60
N GLY A 174 -25.60 2.42 -1.81
CA GLY A 174 -26.65 3.33 -2.30
C GLY A 174 -27.22 2.92 -3.66
N TYR A 175 -26.36 2.53 -4.61
CA TYR A 175 -26.79 2.04 -5.92
C TYR A 175 -27.60 0.74 -5.83
N LEU A 176 -27.16 -0.22 -5.01
CA LEU A 176 -27.88 -1.48 -4.78
C LEU A 176 -29.24 -1.26 -4.10
N PHE A 177 -29.31 -0.34 -3.13
CA PHE A 177 -30.56 0.00 -2.45
C PHE A 177 -31.55 0.78 -3.35
N LEU A 178 -31.07 1.68 -4.20
CA LEU A 178 -31.89 2.38 -5.20
C LEU A 178 -32.54 1.40 -6.18
N HIS A 179 -31.78 0.38 -6.61
CA HIS A 179 -32.30 -0.69 -7.46
C HIS A 179 -33.36 -1.54 -6.75
N ARG A 180 -33.12 -1.92 -5.49
CA ARG A 180 -34.10 -2.69 -4.71
C ARG A 180 -35.39 -1.90 -4.44
N ALA A 181 -35.29 -0.58 -4.29
CA ALA A 181 -36.42 0.32 -4.06
C ALA A 181 -37.20 0.69 -5.34
N ARG A 182 -36.79 0.20 -6.53
CA ARG A 182 -37.36 0.56 -7.85
C ARG A 182 -37.39 2.08 -8.11
N LEU A 183 -36.50 2.82 -7.46
CA LEU A 183 -36.32 4.25 -7.75
C LEU A 183 -35.52 4.39 -9.04
N TRP A 184 -35.67 5.53 -9.73
CA TRP A 184 -34.87 5.81 -10.92
C TRP A 184 -33.38 5.66 -10.57
N HIS A 185 -32.70 4.78 -11.28
CA HIS A 185 -31.26 4.56 -11.12
C HIS A 185 -30.55 4.85 -12.45
N PRO A 186 -29.37 5.50 -12.41
CA PRO A 186 -28.55 5.68 -13.60
C PRO A 186 -28.17 4.31 -14.18
N SER A 187 -27.94 4.23 -15.49
CA SER A 187 -27.44 3.01 -16.11
C SER A 187 -26.11 2.60 -15.46
N PRO A 188 -25.77 1.30 -15.41
CA PRO A 188 -24.51 0.82 -14.84
C PRO A 188 -23.28 1.55 -15.41
N THR A 189 -23.32 1.88 -16.71
CA THR A 189 -22.28 2.63 -17.40
C THR A 189 -22.17 4.07 -16.91
N ALA A 190 -23.31 4.76 -16.74
CA ALA A 190 -23.34 6.13 -16.22
C ALA A 190 -22.85 6.17 -14.77
N ALA A 191 -23.31 5.24 -13.93
CA ALA A 191 -22.87 5.11 -12.54
C ALA A 191 -21.36 4.83 -12.44
N ALA A 192 -20.84 3.89 -13.24
CA ALA A 192 -19.41 3.59 -13.30
C ALA A 192 -18.58 4.80 -13.74
N SER A 193 -19.06 5.57 -14.73
CA SER A 193 -18.38 6.76 -15.24
C SER A 193 -18.32 7.89 -14.21
N MET A 194 -19.43 8.13 -13.49
CA MET A 194 -19.49 9.11 -12.40
C MET A 194 -18.56 8.70 -11.24
N LEU A 195 -18.56 7.42 -10.87
CA LEU A 195 -17.69 6.90 -9.81
C LEU A 195 -16.22 6.98 -10.21
N PHE A 196 -15.90 6.65 -11.46
CA PHE A 196 -14.56 6.83 -12.03
C PHE A 196 -14.09 8.29 -11.95
N ALA A 197 -14.90 9.22 -12.48
CA ALA A 197 -14.56 10.65 -12.47
C ALA A 197 -14.29 11.17 -11.06
N TYR A 198 -15.14 10.79 -10.10
CA TYR A 198 -14.96 11.14 -8.68
C TYR A 198 -13.65 10.58 -8.10
N VAL A 199 -13.34 9.30 -8.36
CA VAL A 199 -12.13 8.65 -7.87
C VAL A 199 -10.88 9.34 -8.42
N ILE A 200 -10.86 9.64 -9.72
CA ILE A 200 -9.76 10.37 -10.36
C ILE A 200 -9.60 11.77 -9.79
N LEU A 201 -10.70 12.52 -9.63
CA LEU A 201 -10.68 13.86 -9.04
C LEU A 201 -10.19 13.83 -7.57
N SER A 202 -10.60 12.82 -6.80
CA SER A 202 -10.14 12.64 -5.41
C SER A 202 -8.63 12.38 -5.34
N PHE A 203 -8.10 11.56 -6.25
CA PHE A 203 -6.65 11.34 -6.36
C PHE A 203 -5.90 12.59 -6.81
N GLY A 204 -6.45 13.34 -7.77
CA GLY A 204 -5.90 14.61 -8.21
C GLY A 204 -5.83 15.62 -7.06
N PHE A 205 -6.93 15.80 -6.35
CA PHE A 205 -7.02 16.68 -5.17
C PHE A 205 -5.99 16.29 -4.10
N LEU A 206 -5.93 15.01 -3.72
CA LEU A 206 -4.96 14.53 -2.73
C LEU A 206 -3.52 14.70 -3.18
N ALA A 207 -3.22 14.53 -4.47
CA ALA A 207 -1.88 14.75 -4.99
C ALA A 207 -1.47 16.23 -4.87
N VAL A 208 -2.37 17.17 -5.20
CA VAL A 208 -2.08 18.61 -5.10
C VAL A 208 -1.91 19.06 -3.65
N PHE A 209 -2.84 18.72 -2.75
CA PHE A 209 -2.81 19.20 -1.37
C PHE A 209 -1.65 18.62 -0.53
N VAL A 210 -1.27 17.36 -0.78
CA VAL A 210 -0.13 16.74 -0.07
C VAL A 210 1.22 17.28 -0.58
N ASP A 211 1.29 17.72 -1.84
CA ASP A 211 2.49 18.37 -2.37
C ASP A 211 2.66 19.78 -1.78
N ASP A 212 1.56 20.51 -1.52
CA ASP A 212 1.57 21.84 -0.88
C ASP A 212 2.04 21.78 0.59
N GLU A 213 1.57 20.80 1.36
CA GLU A 213 2.06 20.58 2.74
C GLU A 213 3.56 20.26 2.82
N ARG A 214 4.16 19.75 1.73
CA ARG A 214 5.59 19.45 1.66
C ARG A 214 6.45 20.61 1.19
N ALA A 215 5.87 21.59 0.49
CA ALA A 215 6.56 22.80 0.04
C ALA A 215 6.62 23.87 1.14
N GLY A 216 5.78 23.76 2.18
CA GLY A 216 5.75 24.65 3.34
C GLY A 216 6.62 24.25 4.53
N VAL A 217 7.49 23.24 4.39
CA VAL A 217 8.49 22.79 5.39
C VAL A 217 9.87 22.85 4.78
#